data_AF-A0A946ML24-F1
#
_entry.id   AF-A0A946ML24-F1
#
_cell.length_a   1.000
_cell.length_b   1.000
_cell.length_c   1.000
_cell.angle_alpha   90.00
_cell.angle_beta   90.00
_cell.angle_gamma   90.00
#
_symmetry.space_group_name_H-M   'P 1'
#
loop_
_entity.id
_entity.type
_entity.pdbx_description
1 polymer ?
#
loop_
_entity_poly.entity_id
_entity_poly.type
_entity_poly.pdbx_seq_one_letter_code
_entity_poly.pdbx_strand_id
1 'polypeptide(L)'
;GTVVTVGDNTYGQSDLSSWANIKQISAREYNTVGLKFDGTVVAVGDNSYGQNDTSSWTNIQQITAGDHHTVGLKSDGTVVAVGDNNYGQCDVSSWTNIKQIFAGWSHTVGLKNDGTIVAIGYNDDGQCDVSSWDLDQ
;
A
#
# COMPACT_ATOMS: atom_id res chain seq x y z
N GLY A 1 10.43 -3.52 -18.25
CA GLY A 1 10.68 -2.14 -18.72
C GLY A 1 11.58 -1.44 -17.72
N THR A 2 12.25 -0.37 -18.14
CA THR A 2 13.03 0.52 -17.25
C THR A 2 12.07 1.39 -16.44
N VAL A 3 12.33 1.53 -15.14
CA VAL A 3 11.62 2.49 -14.29
C VAL A 3 12.45 3.76 -14.18
N VAL A 4 11.81 4.92 -14.35
CA VAL A 4 12.42 6.23 -14.15
C VAL A 4 11.59 7.03 -13.16
N THR A 5 12.26 7.73 -12.25
CA THR A 5 11.67 8.68 -11.30
C THR A 5 12.21 10.07 -11.57
N VAL A 6 11.38 11.08 -11.33
CA VAL A 6 11.75 12.50 -11.35
C VAL A 6 11.10 13.17 -10.15
N GLY A 7 11.83 14.03 -9.45
CA GLY A 7 11.30 14.72 -8.26
C GLY A 7 12.33 14.84 -7.13
N ASP A 8 11.84 15.20 -5.95
CA ASP A 8 12.66 15.24 -4.73
C ASP A 8 13.30 13.87 -4.47
N ASN A 9 14.53 13.87 -3.98
CA ASN A 9 15.27 12.67 -3.59
C ASN A 9 15.89 12.80 -2.20
N THR A 10 15.34 13.66 -1.34
CA THR A 10 15.88 13.92 0.00
C THR A 10 16.04 12.64 0.84
N TYR A 11 15.17 11.64 0.65
CA TYR A 11 15.22 10.36 1.34
C TYR A 11 15.58 9.16 0.45
N GLY A 12 16.08 9.39 -0.77
CA GLY A 12 16.40 8.30 -1.71
C GLY A 12 15.19 7.71 -2.44
N GLN A 13 14.02 8.37 -2.38
CA GLN A 13 12.78 7.93 -3.05
C GLN A 13 12.87 7.82 -4.59
N SER A 14 13.96 8.31 -5.20
CA SER A 14 14.27 8.18 -6.63
C SER A 14 15.40 7.19 -6.95
N ASP A 15 15.95 6.47 -5.97
CA ASP A 15 17.10 5.56 -6.14
C ASP A 15 16.67 4.18 -6.68
N LEU A 16 16.17 4.15 -7.92
CA LEU A 16 15.57 2.96 -8.56
C LEU A 16 16.53 2.18 -9.47
N SER A 17 17.83 2.49 -9.44
CA SER A 17 18.81 1.95 -10.41
C SER A 17 18.94 0.41 -10.37
N SER A 18 18.58 -0.21 -9.25
CA SER A 18 18.57 -1.67 -9.07
C SER A 18 17.23 -2.33 -9.43
N TRP A 19 16.19 -1.55 -9.71
CA TRP A 19 14.85 -2.08 -9.95
C TRP A 19 14.73 -2.67 -11.35
N ALA A 20 14.29 -3.92 -11.40
CA ALA A 20 14.02 -4.64 -12.64
C ALA A 20 12.70 -5.42 -12.52
N ASN A 21 12.10 -5.74 -13.66
CA ASN A 21 10.87 -6.54 -13.75
C ASN A 21 9.69 -5.97 -12.95
N ILE A 22 9.55 -4.64 -12.92
CA ILE A 22 8.46 -3.95 -12.25
C ILE A 22 7.20 -3.94 -13.13
N LYS A 23 6.06 -4.32 -12.55
CA LYS A 23 4.72 -4.28 -13.20
C LYS A 23 3.81 -3.18 -12.65
N GLN A 24 3.99 -2.75 -11.42
CA GLN A 24 3.25 -1.64 -10.81
C GLN A 24 4.19 -0.82 -9.92
N ILE A 25 3.97 0.49 -9.88
CA ILE A 25 4.65 1.43 -8.98
C ILE A 25 3.57 2.20 -8.22
N SER A 26 3.83 2.46 -6.94
CA SER A 26 3.07 3.42 -6.13
C SER A 26 4.08 4.34 -5.44
N ALA A 27 3.81 5.63 -5.41
CA ALA A 27 4.64 6.58 -4.70
C ALA A 27 3.76 7.55 -3.90
N ARG A 28 4.26 7.97 -2.75
CA ARG A 28 3.72 9.07 -1.95
C ARG A 28 4.87 9.88 -1.34
N GLU A 29 4.55 10.83 -0.47
CA GLU A 29 5.42 11.96 -0.09
C GLU A 29 6.91 11.61 0.06
N TYR A 30 7.23 10.50 0.75
CA TYR A 30 8.61 10.10 1.03
C TYR A 30 8.98 8.69 0.58
N ASN A 31 8.11 7.98 -0.13
CA ASN A 31 8.30 6.56 -0.43
C ASN A 31 7.91 6.25 -1.89
N THR A 32 8.70 5.38 -2.52
CA THR A 32 8.36 4.71 -3.77
C THR A 32 8.38 3.19 -3.56
N VAL A 33 7.27 2.52 -3.89
CA VAL A 33 7.10 1.06 -3.86
C VAL A 33 6.94 0.52 -5.27
N GLY A 34 7.61 -0.58 -5.57
CA GLY A 34 7.56 -1.30 -6.84
C GLY A 34 7.16 -2.75 -6.64
N LEU A 35 6.14 -3.18 -7.38
CA LEU A 35 5.70 -4.56 -7.43
C LEU A 35 6.29 -5.23 -8.66
N LYS A 36 7.00 -6.35 -8.46
CA LYS A 36 7.60 -7.14 -9.53
C LYS A 36 6.61 -8.11 -10.17
N PHE A 37 6.93 -8.58 -11.38
CA PHE A 37 6.16 -9.60 -12.09
C PHE A 37 6.08 -10.94 -11.33
N ASP A 38 7.07 -11.26 -10.52
CA ASP A 38 7.11 -12.48 -9.69
C ASP A 38 6.29 -12.38 -8.39
N GLY A 39 5.65 -11.23 -8.12
CA GLY A 39 4.85 -11.01 -6.93
C GLY A 39 5.62 -10.61 -5.68
N THR A 40 6.92 -10.28 -5.80
CA THR A 40 7.71 -9.66 -4.73
C THR A 40 7.69 -8.13 -4.82
N VAL A 41 8.03 -7.46 -3.72
CA VAL A 41 7.93 -6.00 -3.59
C VAL A 41 9.27 -5.39 -3.17
N VAL A 42 9.62 -4.27 -3.80
CA VAL A 42 10.76 -3.41 -3.45
C VAL A 42 10.25 -2.04 -3.03
N ALA A 43 10.92 -1.40 -2.07
CA ALA A 43 10.57 -0.06 -1.60
C ALA A 43 11.85 0.74 -1.33
N VAL A 44 11.79 2.04 -1.59
CA VAL A 44 12.86 3.01 -1.33
C VAL A 44 12.27 4.30 -0.79
N GLY A 45 13.10 5.15 -0.18
CA GLY A 45 12.67 6.38 0.47
C GLY A 45 12.85 6.34 1.98
N ASP A 46 12.11 7.18 2.69
CA ASP A 46 12.13 7.18 4.17
C ASP A 46 11.72 5.80 4.71
N ASN A 47 12.41 5.36 5.76
CA ASN A 47 12.08 4.13 6.48
C ASN A 47 12.03 4.35 8.00
N SER A 48 11.77 5.58 8.45
CA SER A 48 11.74 5.91 9.89
C SER A 48 10.70 5.13 10.68
N TYR A 49 9.68 4.57 10.00
CA TYR A 49 8.61 3.75 10.59
C TYR A 49 8.58 2.31 10.06
N GLY A 50 9.58 1.87 9.27
CA GLY A 50 9.57 0.53 8.66
C GLY A 50 8.66 0.40 7.43
N GLN A 51 8.25 1.51 6.81
CA GLN A 51 7.36 1.52 5.64
C GLN A 51 7.96 0.89 4.37
N ASN A 52 9.27 0.57 4.37
CA ASN A 52 9.98 -0.12 3.31
C ASN A 52 10.22 -1.62 3.61
N ASP A 53 9.75 -2.13 4.76
CA ASP A 53 10.06 -3.50 5.23
C ASP A 53 9.23 -4.59 4.53
N THR A 54 9.21 -4.57 3.18
CA THR A 54 8.40 -5.45 2.32
C THR A 54 9.14 -6.72 1.88
N SER A 55 10.36 -6.95 2.37
CA SER A 55 11.26 -8.01 1.87
C SER A 55 10.74 -9.43 2.05
N SER A 56 9.85 -9.65 3.03
CA SER A 56 9.21 -10.95 3.31
C SER A 56 7.95 -11.19 2.48
N TRP A 57 7.49 -10.20 1.72
CA TRP A 57 6.22 -10.28 0.99
C TRP A 57 6.36 -11.09 -0.29
N THR A 58 5.40 -11.99 -0.49
CA THR A 58 5.29 -12.85 -1.67
C THR A 58 3.84 -12.92 -2.13
N ASN A 59 3.63 -13.35 -3.38
CA ASN A 59 2.31 -13.48 -4.00
C ASN A 59 1.49 -12.17 -4.02
N ILE A 60 2.17 -11.02 -4.08
CA ILE A 60 1.51 -9.72 -4.15
C ILE A 60 1.01 -9.47 -5.56
N GLN A 61 -0.25 -9.03 -5.67
CA GLN A 61 -0.89 -8.69 -6.94
C GLN A 61 -1.16 -7.19 -7.10
N GLN A 62 -1.29 -6.45 -5.99
CA GLN A 62 -1.43 -4.99 -6.00
C GLN A 62 -0.68 -4.39 -4.81
N ILE A 63 -0.14 -3.19 -5.00
CA ILE A 63 0.49 -2.38 -3.94
C ILE A 63 -0.11 -0.98 -3.88
N THR A 64 -0.01 -0.33 -2.73
CA THR A 64 -0.26 1.10 -2.55
C THR A 64 0.60 1.64 -1.40
N ALA A 65 1.04 2.89 -1.53
CA ALA A 65 1.83 3.60 -0.54
C ALA A 65 0.95 4.69 0.09
N GLY A 66 0.93 4.77 1.41
CA GLY A 66 0.52 5.95 2.19
C GLY A 66 1.73 6.83 2.50
N ASP A 67 1.59 7.83 3.39
CA ASP A 67 2.73 8.72 3.68
C ASP A 67 3.81 8.03 4.51
N HIS A 68 3.40 7.21 5.48
CA HIS A 68 4.30 6.45 6.34
C HIS A 68 3.95 4.97 6.45
N HIS A 69 3.17 4.42 5.51
CA HIS A 69 2.86 2.99 5.48
C HIS A 69 2.75 2.46 4.05
N THR A 70 2.97 1.17 3.87
CA THR A 70 2.84 0.46 2.60
C THR A 70 1.87 -0.69 2.76
N VAL A 71 1.00 -0.90 1.79
CA VAL A 71 -0.03 -1.95 1.79
C VAL A 71 0.11 -2.82 0.54
N GLY A 72 0.02 -4.13 0.72
CA GLY A 72 0.08 -5.14 -0.34
C GLY A 72 -1.14 -6.07 -0.31
N LEU A 73 -1.80 -6.22 -1.45
CA LEU A 73 -2.86 -7.19 -1.66
C LEU A 73 -2.25 -8.48 -2.23
N LYS A 74 -2.48 -9.60 -1.56
CA LYS A 74 -2.09 -10.93 -2.03
C LYS A 74 -3.09 -11.50 -3.03
N SER A 75 -2.63 -12.44 -3.86
CA SER A 75 -3.45 -13.14 -4.84
C SER A 75 -4.57 -14.00 -4.24
N ASP A 76 -4.48 -14.34 -2.96
CA ASP A 76 -5.52 -15.05 -2.21
C ASP A 76 -6.61 -14.11 -1.64
N GLY A 77 -6.53 -12.80 -1.90
CA GLY A 77 -7.47 -11.80 -1.42
C GLY A 77 -7.25 -11.35 0.03
N THR A 78 -6.14 -11.73 0.66
CA THR A 78 -5.69 -11.20 1.98
C THR A 78 -4.76 -10.01 1.82
N VAL A 79 -4.59 -9.21 2.88
CA VAL A 79 -3.82 -7.95 2.83
C VAL A 79 -2.71 -7.97 3.88
N VAL A 80 -1.57 -7.36 3.54
CA VAL A 80 -0.44 -7.11 4.44
C VAL A 80 -0.10 -5.62 4.43
N ALA A 81 0.38 -5.11 5.56
CA ALA A 81 0.83 -3.72 5.69
C ALA A 81 2.05 -3.62 6.60
N VAL A 82 2.91 -2.63 6.34
CA VAL A 82 4.07 -2.26 7.17
C VAL A 82 4.20 -0.75 7.23
N GLY A 83 4.86 -0.23 8.27
CA GLY A 83 5.05 1.20 8.49
C GLY A 83 4.42 1.70 9.79
N ASP A 84 4.12 2.99 9.81
CA ASP A 84 3.43 3.63 10.92
C ASP A 84 2.07 2.98 11.17
N ASN A 85 1.77 2.78 12.45
CA ASN A 85 0.52 2.21 12.92
C ASN A 85 -0.08 2.97 14.11
N ASN A 86 0.29 4.24 14.30
CA ASN A 86 -0.21 5.06 15.42
C ASN A 86 -1.75 5.16 15.47
N TYR A 87 -2.43 5.00 14.33
CA TYR A 87 -3.90 5.02 14.23
C TYR A 87 -4.50 3.67 13.81
N GLY A 88 -3.71 2.59 13.77
CA GLY A 88 -4.19 1.28 13.31
C GLY A 88 -4.26 1.12 11.78
N GLN A 89 -3.64 2.01 11.00
CA GLN A 89 -3.69 1.97 9.53
C GLN A 89 -3.04 0.72 8.90
N CYS A 90 -2.27 -0.05 9.67
CA CYS A 90 -1.68 -1.33 9.27
C CYS A 90 -2.45 -2.56 9.80
N ASP A 91 -3.55 -2.40 10.55
CA ASP A 91 -4.31 -3.50 11.19
C ASP A 91 -5.23 -4.27 10.20
N VAL A 92 -4.69 -4.60 9.03
CA VAL A 92 -5.38 -5.23 7.90
C VAL A 92 -5.43 -6.77 7.96
N SER A 93 -4.85 -7.38 8.99
CA SER A 93 -4.62 -8.83 9.06
C SER A 93 -5.90 -9.68 9.05
N SER A 94 -7.04 -9.09 9.43
CA SER A 94 -8.36 -9.73 9.41
C SER A 94 -9.06 -9.63 8.05
N TRP A 95 -8.53 -8.85 7.11
CA TRP A 95 -9.17 -8.60 5.82
C TRP A 95 -9.01 -9.79 4.89
N THR A 96 -10.14 -10.19 4.30
CA THR A 96 -10.24 -11.29 3.34
C THR A 96 -11.18 -10.91 2.20
N ASN A 97 -11.11 -11.64 1.08
CA ASN A 97 -11.90 -11.39 -0.12
C ASN A 97 -11.73 -9.97 -0.69
N ILE A 98 -10.57 -9.36 -0.52
CA ILE A 98 -10.26 -8.03 -1.05
C ILE A 98 -9.89 -8.13 -2.53
N LYS A 99 -10.45 -7.25 -3.36
CA LYS A 99 -10.11 -7.11 -4.79
C LYS A 99 -9.35 -5.85 -5.13
N GLN A 100 -9.46 -4.80 -4.31
CA GLN A 100 -8.70 -3.56 -4.49
C GLN A 100 -8.33 -2.94 -3.14
N ILE A 101 -7.18 -2.27 -3.09
CA ILE A 101 -6.67 -1.55 -1.92
C ILE A 101 -6.29 -0.11 -2.26
N PHE A 102 -6.38 0.79 -1.27
CA PHE A 102 -5.91 2.17 -1.33
C PHE A 102 -5.37 2.62 0.03
N ALA A 103 -4.28 3.39 0.03
CA ALA A 103 -3.69 4.00 1.22
C ALA A 103 -3.76 5.54 1.14
N GLY A 104 -4.30 6.14 2.19
CA GLY A 104 -4.30 7.58 2.43
C GLY A 104 -3.13 8.01 3.32
N TRP A 105 -3.27 9.17 3.98
CA TRP A 105 -2.24 9.70 4.90
C TRP A 105 -1.98 8.73 6.06
N SER A 106 -3.05 8.44 6.79
CA SER A 106 -3.03 7.58 7.98
C SER A 106 -4.22 6.64 8.01
N HIS A 107 -4.75 6.25 6.85
CA HIS A 107 -5.84 5.28 6.75
C HIS A 107 -5.66 4.37 5.53
N THR A 108 -6.22 3.17 5.62
CA THR A 108 -6.23 2.15 4.56
C THR A 108 -7.66 1.79 4.24
N VAL A 109 -7.98 1.66 2.94
CA VAL A 109 -9.29 1.26 2.44
C VAL A 109 -9.14 0.00 1.59
N GLY A 110 -10.08 -0.93 1.73
CA GLY A 110 -10.19 -2.15 0.95
C GLY A 110 -11.58 -2.32 0.36
N LEU A 111 -11.64 -2.69 -0.92
CA LEU A 111 -12.88 -3.08 -1.58
C LEU A 111 -12.95 -4.62 -1.64
N LYS A 112 -14.01 -5.19 -1.07
CA LYS A 112 -14.27 -6.62 -1.11
C LYS A 112 -14.88 -7.07 -2.44
N ASN A 113 -14.78 -8.36 -2.72
CA ASN A 113 -15.37 -8.99 -3.90
C ASN A 113 -16.88 -8.74 -4.01
N ASP A 114 -17.57 -8.78 -2.87
CA ASP A 114 -19.01 -8.56 -2.73
C ASP A 114 -19.46 -7.10 -2.84
N GLY A 115 -18.55 -6.15 -3.09
CA GLY A 115 -18.88 -4.72 -3.19
C GLY A 115 -18.73 -3.94 -1.89
N THR A 116 -18.61 -4.62 -0.74
CA THR A 116 -18.45 -3.98 0.57
C THR A 116 -17.11 -3.25 0.68
N ILE A 117 -17.13 -2.04 1.23
CA ILE A 117 -15.92 -1.28 1.55
C ILE A 117 -15.57 -1.45 3.03
N VAL A 118 -14.29 -1.66 3.33
CA VAL A 118 -13.72 -1.64 4.68
C VAL A 118 -12.65 -0.57 4.78
N ALA A 119 -12.54 0.07 5.94
CA ALA A 119 -11.53 1.09 6.20
C ALA A 119 -11.04 1.01 7.64
N ILE A 120 -9.74 1.30 7.85
CA ILE A 120 -9.08 1.39 9.16
C ILE A 120 -8.09 2.55 9.17
N GLY A 121 -7.73 3.03 10.35
CA GLY A 121 -6.79 4.13 10.54
C GLY A 121 -7.44 5.37 11.16
N TYR A 122 -6.82 6.52 10.89
CA TYR A 122 -7.29 7.83 11.34
C TYR A 122 -8.72 8.11 10.85
N ASN A 123 -9.59 8.54 11.76
CA ASN A 123 -11.02 8.74 11.48
C ASN A 123 -11.61 10.03 12.09
N ASP A 124 -10.80 11.00 12.53
CA ASP A 124 -11.36 12.21 13.17
C ASP A 124 -12.21 13.05 12.19
N ASP A 125 -11.97 12.92 10.87
CA ASP A 125 -12.76 13.58 9.81
C ASP A 125 -13.71 12.62 9.08
N GLY A 126 -13.93 11.40 9.60
CA GLY A 126 -14.82 10.41 8.98
C GLY A 126 -14.21 9.66 7.78
N GLN A 127 -12.89 9.60 7.64
CA GLN A 127 -12.19 8.90 6.54
C GLN A 127 -12.53 7.40 6.46
N CYS A 128 -12.90 6.78 7.58
CA CYS A 128 -13.28 5.38 7.69
C CYS A 128 -14.80 5.16 7.76
N ASP A 129 -15.63 6.21 7.60
CA ASP A 129 -17.09 6.12 7.65
C ASP A 129 -17.68 5.61 6.32
N VAL A 130 -17.24 4.42 5.90
CA VAL A 130 -17.51 3.81 4.58
C VAL A 130 -18.79 2.97 4.53
N SER A 131 -19.53 2.89 5.64
CA SER A 131 -20.73 2.03 5.76
C SER A 131 -21.88 2.39 4.81
N SER A 132 -21.86 3.61 4.25
CA SER A 132 -22.85 4.09 3.29
C SER A 132 -22.46 3.86 1.82
N TRP A 133 -21.24 3.35 1.56
CA TRP A 133 -20.69 3.19 0.22
C TRP A 133 -20.83 1.74 -0.23
N ASP A 134 -22.06 1.37 -0.58
CA ASP A 134 -22.36 0.11 -1.25
C ASP A 134 -22.44 0.35 -2.77
N LEU A 135 -21.74 -0.47 -3.56
CA LEU A 135 -21.66 -0.29 -5.02
C LEU A 135 -22.91 -0.80 -5.76
N ASP A 136 -23.89 -1.34 -5.02
CA ASP A 136 -25.15 -1.87 -5.53
C ASP A 136 -26.33 -0.87 -5.46
N GLN A 137 -26.08 0.45 -5.32
CA GLN A 137 -27.09 1.51 -5.52
C GLN A 137 -27.20 2.01 -6.97
#